data_AF-A0A504YCE4-F1
#
_entry.id   AF-A0A504YCE4-F1
#
_cell.length_a   1.000
_cell.length_b   1.000
_cell.length_c   1.000
_cell.angle_alpha   90.00
_cell.angle_beta   90.00
_cell.angle_gamma   90.00
#
_symmetry.space_group_name_H-M   'P 1'
#
loop_
_entity.id
_entity.type
_entity.pdbx_description
1 polymer ?
#
loop_
_entity_poly.entity_id
_entity_poly.type
_entity_poly.pdbx_seq_one_letter_code
_entity_poly.pdbx_strand_id
1 'polypeptide(L)'
;MKTLFFLLFSLIFPNKWNARAIDCPPNFENLAGDICTIIQEGTYNFCSANNACHQMGLSRNLRVHLIGMNLTKIISRLKRSGPMYTSINKLLRPDEGNRVGWRVGVPGQANFTTQGDEKGLWCAGQPDNIEEAVTAVIDGKLHDVSVGSYGSSAV
;
A
#
# COMPACT_ATOMS: atom_id res chain seq x y z
N MET A 1 -46.42 2.94 -41.64
CA MET A 1 -45.11 3.54 -41.31
C MET A 1 -45.16 4.06 -39.87
N LYS A 2 -44.22 3.58 -39.04
CA LYS A 2 -43.73 4.19 -37.78
C LYS A 2 -44.76 4.53 -36.68
N THR A 3 -45.01 3.60 -35.76
CA THR A 3 -45.19 3.89 -34.32
C THR A 3 -45.25 2.57 -33.54
N LEU A 4 -44.14 1.83 -33.46
CA LEU A 4 -44.04 0.69 -32.54
C LEU A 4 -42.61 0.46 -32.03
N PHE A 5 -41.86 1.55 -31.80
CA PHE A 5 -40.45 1.48 -31.40
C PHE A 5 -40.12 2.37 -30.19
N PHE A 6 -41.04 2.51 -29.23
CA PHE A 6 -40.82 3.37 -28.06
C PHE A 6 -41.27 2.76 -26.72
N LEU A 7 -41.32 1.43 -26.61
CA LEU A 7 -41.65 0.75 -25.35
C LEU A 7 -40.56 -0.22 -24.87
N LEU A 8 -39.32 -0.08 -25.34
CA LEU A 8 -38.18 -0.89 -24.89
C LEU A 8 -37.05 -0.09 -24.21
N PHE A 9 -37.20 1.23 -24.06
CA PHE A 9 -36.12 2.10 -23.55
C PHE A 9 -36.33 2.64 -22.12
N SER A 10 -37.31 2.12 -21.38
CA SER A 10 -37.66 2.65 -20.04
C SER A 10 -37.16 1.81 -18.86
N LEU A 11 -36.33 0.79 -19.10
CA LEU A 11 -35.74 -0.05 -18.04
C LEU A 11 -34.23 0.15 -17.86
N ILE A 12 -33.71 1.32 -18.25
CA ILE A 12 -32.42 1.77 -17.70
C ILE A 12 -32.73 2.41 -16.35
N PHE A 13 -32.96 1.56 -15.34
CA PHE A 13 -32.80 2.01 -13.97
C PHE A 13 -31.40 2.63 -13.89
N PRO A 14 -31.25 3.90 -13.44
CA PRO A 14 -29.95 4.34 -13.01
C PRO A 14 -29.62 3.44 -11.83
N ASN A 15 -28.82 2.40 -12.09
CA ASN A 15 -28.11 1.68 -11.07
C ASN A 15 -27.24 2.73 -10.40
N LYS A 16 -27.83 3.42 -9.42
CA LYS A 16 -27.10 4.10 -8.36
C LYS A 16 -26.38 2.95 -7.66
N TRP A 17 -25.24 2.56 -8.22
CA TRP A 17 -24.19 1.86 -7.51
C TRP A 17 -23.83 2.79 -6.35
N ASN A 18 -24.61 2.71 -5.28
CA ASN A 18 -24.14 3.09 -3.98
C ASN A 18 -22.93 2.18 -3.78
N ALA A 19 -21.72 2.76 -3.90
CA ALA A 19 -20.51 2.08 -3.51
C ALA A 19 -20.76 1.63 -2.07
N ARG A 20 -21.07 0.34 -1.88
CA ARG A 20 -21.13 -0.23 -0.53
C ARG A 20 -19.74 0.01 0.03
N ALA A 21 -19.68 0.58 1.23
CA ALA A 21 -18.45 0.56 2.00
C ALA A 21 -17.96 -0.89 1.98
N ILE A 22 -16.72 -1.09 1.52
CA ILE A 22 -16.13 -2.42 1.53
C ILE A 22 -15.93 -2.75 2.99
N ASP A 23 -16.75 -3.67 3.51
CA ASP A 23 -16.53 -4.23 4.83
C ASP A 23 -15.22 -5.02 4.77
N CYS A 24 -14.27 -4.62 5.62
CA CYS A 24 -12.99 -5.31 5.67
C CYS A 24 -13.17 -6.73 6.19
N PRO A 25 -12.33 -7.69 5.73
CA PRO A 25 -12.35 -9.04 6.28
C PRO A 25 -12.17 -9.03 7.80
N PRO A 26 -12.62 -10.06 8.53
CA PRO A 26 -12.43 -10.13 9.98
C PRO A 26 -10.97 -9.88 10.40
N ASN A 27 -10.80 -9.03 11.42
CA ASN A 27 -9.50 -8.58 11.95
C ASN A 27 -8.64 -7.73 10.98
N PHE A 28 -9.26 -7.16 9.94
CA PHE A 28 -8.67 -6.07 9.18
C PHE A 28 -9.39 -4.76 9.52
N GLU A 29 -8.63 -3.67 9.54
CA GLU A 29 -9.14 -2.33 9.79
C GLU A 29 -9.27 -1.56 8.47
N ASN A 30 -10.39 -0.84 8.30
CA ASN A 30 -10.54 0.11 7.20
C ASN A 30 -9.89 1.44 7.59
N LEU A 31 -8.67 1.67 7.12
CA LEU A 31 -7.95 2.92 7.43
C LEU A 31 -8.28 4.06 6.46
N ALA A 32 -8.76 3.76 5.25
CA ALA A 32 -9.25 4.74 4.29
C ALA A 32 -10.03 4.09 3.14
N GLY A 33 -11.35 4.35 3.05
CA GLY A 33 -12.25 4.23 1.88
C GLY A 33 -12.42 2.84 1.24
N ASP A 34 -11.30 2.21 0.91
CA ASP A 34 -11.14 0.97 0.17
C ASP A 34 -9.90 0.17 0.61
N ILE A 35 -9.20 0.60 1.67
CA ILE A 35 -7.96 -0.01 2.14
C ILE A 35 -8.20 -0.73 3.46
N CYS A 36 -8.19 -2.06 3.37
CA CYS A 36 -8.20 -2.95 4.52
C CYS A 36 -6.76 -3.31 4.90
N THR A 37 -6.34 -2.93 6.09
CA THR A 37 -5.00 -3.22 6.61
C THR A 37 -5.06 -4.17 7.79
N ILE A 38 -4.00 -4.94 7.97
CA ILE A 38 -3.74 -5.68 9.19
C ILE A 38 -2.31 -5.37 9.60
N ILE A 39 -2.11 -4.98 10.86
CA ILE A 39 -0.78 -4.80 11.42
C ILE A 39 -0.37 -6.14 12.01
N GLN A 40 0.73 -6.69 11.51
CA GLN A 40 1.34 -7.87 12.10
C GLN A 40 2.52 -7.42 12.96
N GLU A 41 2.26 -7.38 14.27
CA GLU A 41 3.27 -7.04 15.27
C GLU A 41 4.37 -8.10 15.31
N GLY A 42 5.62 -7.64 15.38
CA GLY A 42 6.79 -8.49 15.49
C GLY A 42 8.07 -7.79 15.05
N THR A 43 9.19 -8.50 15.21
CA THR A 43 10.50 -8.03 14.75
C THR A 43 10.83 -8.69 13.43
N TYR A 44 10.52 -8.01 12.33
CA TYR A 44 10.82 -8.49 10.99
C TYR A 44 12.03 -7.76 10.40
N ASN A 45 12.67 -8.43 9.44
CA ASN A 45 13.42 -7.76 8.38
C ASN A 45 12.49 -7.63 7.17
N PHE A 46 12.92 -6.92 6.12
CA PHE A 46 12.05 -6.66 4.97
C PHE A 46 11.51 -7.95 4.33
N CYS A 47 12.35 -8.95 4.12
CA CYS A 47 11.96 -10.21 3.48
C CYS A 47 11.00 -11.01 4.36
N SER A 48 11.24 -11.09 5.67
CA SER A 48 10.35 -11.81 6.58
C SER A 48 9.02 -11.08 6.78
N ALA A 49 8.98 -9.75 6.69
CA ALA A 49 7.74 -8.97 6.68
C ALA A 49 6.89 -9.28 5.44
N ASN A 50 7.50 -9.32 4.25
CA ASN A 50 6.81 -9.74 3.01
C ASN A 50 6.26 -11.17 3.12
N ASN A 51 7.06 -12.11 3.63
CA ASN A 51 6.61 -13.48 3.83
C ASN A 51 5.47 -13.56 4.85
N ALA A 52 5.52 -12.79 5.94
CA ALA A 52 4.47 -12.76 6.96
C ALA A 52 3.12 -12.32 6.37
N CYS A 53 3.11 -11.24 5.58
CA CYS A 53 1.92 -10.83 4.82
C CYS A 53 1.44 -11.92 3.86
N HIS A 54 2.35 -12.58 3.14
CA HIS A 54 2.01 -13.65 2.21
C HIS A 54 1.34 -14.84 2.94
N GLN A 55 1.92 -15.31 4.04
CA GLN A 55 1.38 -16.39 4.86
C GLN A 55 0.01 -16.02 5.46
N MET A 56 -0.16 -14.77 5.92
CA MET A 56 -1.45 -14.25 6.38
C MET A 56 -2.50 -14.37 5.26
N GLY A 57 -2.16 -13.94 4.05
CA GLY A 57 -3.02 -14.07 2.87
C GLY A 57 -3.41 -15.52 2.58
N LEU A 58 -2.43 -16.43 2.53
CA LEU A 58 -2.68 -17.87 2.32
C LEU A 58 -3.62 -18.45 3.37
N SER A 59 -3.38 -18.15 4.65
CA SER A 59 -4.18 -18.68 5.77
C SER A 59 -5.66 -18.25 5.74
N ARG A 60 -5.96 -17.14 5.06
CA ARG A 60 -7.31 -16.55 4.99
C ARG A 60 -7.92 -16.59 3.60
N ASN A 61 -7.23 -17.21 2.63
CA ASN A 61 -7.60 -17.16 1.21
C ASN A 61 -7.79 -15.71 0.70
N LEU A 62 -6.89 -14.82 1.11
CA LEU A 62 -6.86 -13.41 0.74
C LEU A 62 -5.54 -13.08 0.05
N ARG A 63 -5.54 -12.04 -0.80
CA ARG A 63 -4.30 -11.45 -1.29
C ARG A 63 -3.84 -10.37 -0.31
N VAL A 64 -2.86 -10.69 0.50
CA VAL A 64 -2.26 -9.79 1.49
C VAL A 64 -0.80 -9.56 1.12
N HIS A 65 -0.36 -8.30 1.15
CA HIS A 65 0.99 -7.86 0.84
C HIS A 65 1.27 -6.57 1.60
N LEU A 66 2.55 -6.22 1.76
CA LEU A 66 2.92 -4.93 2.34
C LEU A 66 2.29 -3.77 1.55
N ILE A 67 1.90 -2.71 2.24
CA ILE A 67 1.28 -1.56 1.60
C ILE A 67 2.26 -0.83 0.66
N GLY A 68 1.78 -0.39 -0.50
CA GLY A 68 2.59 0.34 -1.50
C GLY A 68 1.96 1.68 -1.84
N MET A 69 1.46 1.80 -3.07
CA MET A 69 0.87 3.02 -3.65
C MET A 69 -0.20 3.69 -2.77
N ASN A 70 -0.92 2.88 -1.98
CA ASN A 70 -1.99 3.32 -1.10
C ASN A 70 -1.50 3.94 0.23
N LEU A 71 -0.19 3.95 0.48
CA LEU A 71 0.38 4.44 1.73
C LEU A 71 0.03 5.91 2.01
N THR A 72 0.01 6.75 0.97
CA THR A 72 -0.36 8.19 1.07
C THR A 72 -1.69 8.41 1.78
N LYS A 73 -2.66 7.50 1.59
CA LYS A 73 -4.00 7.59 2.17
C LYS A 73 -4.03 7.27 3.66
N ILE A 74 -3.08 6.48 4.17
CA ILE A 74 -3.16 5.92 5.54
C ILE A 74 -1.97 6.27 6.44
N ILE A 75 -0.88 6.81 5.90
CA ILE A 75 0.38 7.00 6.65
C ILE A 75 0.23 7.83 7.92
N SER A 76 -0.68 8.80 7.95
CA SER A 76 -0.97 9.62 9.14
C SER A 76 -1.62 8.81 10.26
N ARG A 77 -2.35 7.73 9.92
CA ARG A 77 -2.94 6.78 10.87
C ARG A 77 -1.90 5.83 11.45
N LEU A 78 -0.85 5.54 10.69
CA LEU A 78 0.25 4.65 11.08
C LEU A 78 1.21 5.25 12.12
N LYS A 79 1.07 6.53 12.47
CA LYS A 79 1.95 7.22 13.43
C LYS A 79 2.06 6.55 14.81
N ARG A 80 1.06 5.76 15.22
CA ARG A 80 1.01 5.16 16.56
C ARG A 80 1.56 3.73 16.64
N SER A 81 1.89 3.11 15.52
CA SER A 81 2.06 1.64 15.47
C SER A 81 3.52 1.17 15.33
N GLY A 82 4.48 1.97 15.83
CA GLY A 82 5.90 1.67 15.72
C GLY A 82 6.43 1.65 14.27
N PRO A 83 7.71 1.28 14.04
CA PRO A 83 8.26 1.15 12.70
C PRO A 83 7.53 0.06 11.91
N MET A 84 7.15 0.32 10.67
CA MET A 84 6.47 -0.64 9.79
C MET A 84 7.07 -0.65 8.39
N TYR A 85 7.42 -1.83 7.87
CA TYR A 85 7.86 -1.94 6.48
C TYR A 85 6.72 -1.63 5.51
N THR A 86 7.07 -1.03 4.38
CA THR A 86 6.18 -0.87 3.24
C THR A 86 6.75 -1.64 2.05
N SER A 87 5.96 -1.86 1.01
CA SER A 87 6.43 -2.48 -0.24
C SER A 87 7.24 -1.54 -1.13
N ILE A 88 7.33 -0.24 -0.80
CA ILE A 88 8.08 0.76 -1.59
C ILE A 88 9.59 0.49 -1.44
N ASN A 89 10.31 0.37 -2.56
CA ASN A 89 11.73 -0.03 -2.58
C ASN A 89 12.50 0.43 -3.84
N LYS A 90 13.83 0.38 -3.77
CA LYS A 90 14.77 0.63 -4.87
C LYS A 90 15.69 -0.56 -5.22
N LEU A 91 15.33 -1.76 -4.81
CA LEU A 91 16.16 -2.97 -4.93
C LEU A 91 16.70 -3.25 -6.34
N LEU A 92 15.89 -2.99 -7.39
CA LEU A 92 16.25 -3.32 -8.77
C LEU A 92 16.90 -2.15 -9.53
N ARG A 93 16.83 -0.93 -9.01
CA ARG A 93 17.40 0.28 -9.61
C ARG A 93 17.80 1.25 -8.50
N PRO A 94 18.90 0.97 -7.79
CA PRO A 94 19.46 1.95 -6.86
C PRO A 94 19.93 3.16 -7.68
N ASP A 95 19.34 4.31 -7.41
CA ASP A 95 19.77 5.61 -7.92
C ASP A 95 19.88 6.60 -6.75
N GLU A 96 20.66 7.67 -6.96
CA GLU A 96 21.06 8.65 -5.95
C GLU A 96 19.86 9.22 -5.19
N GLY A 97 19.74 8.97 -3.87
CA GLY A 97 19.04 9.79 -2.85
C GLY A 97 17.72 10.50 -3.20
N ASN A 98 17.01 10.07 -4.24
CA ASN A 98 15.91 10.84 -4.82
C ASN A 98 14.59 10.29 -4.31
N ARG A 99 13.63 11.17 -4.04
CA ARG A 99 12.27 10.85 -3.61
C ARG A 99 11.38 10.31 -4.72
N VAL A 100 11.84 10.37 -5.97
CA VAL A 100 11.17 9.76 -7.14
C VAL A 100 11.83 8.45 -7.52
N GLY A 101 11.18 7.67 -8.38
CA GLY A 101 11.82 6.47 -8.94
C GLY A 101 11.64 5.19 -8.12
N TRP A 102 10.97 5.25 -6.97
CA TRP A 102 10.76 4.08 -6.12
C TRP A 102 9.69 3.17 -6.70
N ARG A 103 9.92 1.86 -6.65
CA ARG A 103 8.98 0.82 -7.11
C ARG A 103 8.18 0.26 -5.94
N VAL A 104 7.15 -0.52 -6.24
CA VAL A 104 6.33 -1.20 -5.21
C VAL A 104 6.33 -2.71 -5.42
N GLY A 105 6.40 -3.46 -4.33
CA GLY A 105 6.24 -4.92 -4.28
C GLY A 105 4.78 -5.40 -4.36
N VAL A 106 3.89 -4.64 -5.01
CA VAL A 106 2.46 -4.97 -5.09
C VAL A 106 2.19 -5.84 -6.34
N PRO A 107 1.58 -7.03 -6.21
CA PRO A 107 1.28 -7.89 -7.36
C PRO A 107 0.45 -7.18 -8.42
N GLY A 108 0.91 -7.25 -9.69
CA GLY A 108 0.26 -6.60 -10.83
C GLY A 108 0.62 -5.13 -11.03
N GLN A 109 1.51 -4.55 -10.21
CA GLN A 109 1.88 -3.13 -10.24
C GLN A 109 3.38 -2.92 -10.55
N ALA A 110 4.00 -3.83 -11.30
CA ALA A 110 5.44 -3.80 -11.58
C ALA A 110 5.91 -2.53 -12.32
N ASN A 111 5.02 -1.87 -13.05
CA ASN A 111 5.29 -0.64 -13.79
C ASN A 111 5.06 0.64 -12.97
N PHE A 112 4.55 0.52 -11.74
CA PHE A 112 4.36 1.68 -10.87
C PHE A 112 5.71 2.24 -10.43
N THR A 113 5.82 3.55 -10.41
CA THR A 113 7.00 4.26 -9.90
C THR A 113 6.56 5.56 -9.25
N THR A 114 7.12 5.88 -8.08
CA THR A 114 6.80 7.13 -7.37
C THR A 114 7.19 8.34 -8.21
N GLN A 115 6.31 9.34 -8.25
CA GLN A 115 6.51 10.56 -9.05
C GLN A 115 7.01 11.74 -8.20
N GLY A 116 7.12 11.54 -6.88
CA GLY A 116 7.57 12.58 -5.95
C GLY A 116 6.43 13.47 -5.45
N ASP A 117 5.19 13.20 -5.81
CA ASP A 117 4.01 13.70 -5.09
C ASP A 117 3.97 13.15 -3.65
N GLU A 118 4.66 12.05 -3.39
CA GLU A 118 4.94 11.52 -2.06
C GLU A 118 5.97 12.35 -1.27
N LYS A 119 6.44 13.50 -1.77
CA LYS A 119 7.41 14.38 -1.08
C LYS A 119 7.01 14.73 0.35
N GLY A 120 5.70 14.84 0.63
CA GLY A 120 5.17 15.09 1.97
C GLY A 120 5.20 13.89 2.91
N LEU A 121 5.42 12.69 2.39
CA LEU A 121 5.49 11.44 3.16
C LEU A 121 6.86 11.25 3.80
N TRP A 122 7.93 11.60 3.08
CA TRP A 122 9.31 11.45 3.54
C TRP A 122 9.58 12.29 4.79
N CYS A 123 10.37 11.74 5.70
CA CYS A 123 10.95 12.52 6.79
C CYS A 123 11.90 13.60 6.23
N ALA A 124 12.19 14.64 7.02
CA ALA A 124 13.18 15.62 6.65
C ALA A 124 14.57 14.95 6.54
N GLY A 125 15.32 15.25 5.48
CA GLY A 125 16.63 14.63 5.22
C GLY A 125 16.59 13.30 4.46
N GLN A 126 15.43 12.65 4.35
CA GLN A 126 15.29 11.34 3.70
C GLN A 126 14.82 11.47 2.23
N PRO A 127 15.07 10.47 1.36
CA PRO A 127 15.95 9.32 1.60
C PRO A 127 17.42 9.74 1.69
N ASP A 128 18.18 9.12 2.59
CA ASP A 128 19.61 9.38 2.81
C ASP A 128 20.51 8.15 2.66
N ASN A 129 19.92 6.98 2.38
CA ASN A 129 20.62 5.75 2.09
C ASN A 129 20.84 5.61 0.56
N ILE A 130 22.09 5.35 0.18
CA ILE A 130 22.53 5.25 -1.22
C ILE A 130 22.65 3.81 -1.73
N GLU A 131 22.29 2.82 -0.91
CA GLU A 131 22.43 1.39 -1.22
C GLU A 131 21.10 0.72 -1.62
N GLU A 132 21.01 -0.61 -1.53
CA GLU A 132 19.77 -1.38 -1.65
C GLU A 132 18.78 -0.98 -0.55
N ALA A 133 17.97 0.03 -0.87
CA ALA A 133 17.06 0.65 0.07
C ALA A 133 15.63 0.12 -0.09
N VAL A 134 15.02 -0.17 1.06
CA VAL A 134 13.59 -0.37 1.22
C VAL A 134 13.05 0.74 2.10
N THR A 135 11.74 0.80 2.28
CA THR A 135 11.13 1.85 3.10
C THR A 135 10.42 1.32 4.33
N ALA A 136 10.49 2.11 5.40
CA ALA A 136 9.70 1.93 6.59
C ALA A 136 8.96 3.22 6.94
N VAL A 137 7.76 3.09 7.51
CA VAL A 137 7.04 4.17 8.16
C VAL A 137 7.48 4.23 9.61
N ILE A 138 8.02 5.37 10.03
CA ILE A 138 8.42 5.65 11.41
C ILE A 138 7.78 6.98 11.78
N ASP A 139 7.02 7.01 12.88
CA ASP A 139 6.26 8.18 13.34
C ASP A 139 5.36 8.83 12.27
N GLY A 140 4.83 8.01 11.36
CA GLY A 140 3.96 8.46 10.26
C GLY A 140 4.73 9.16 9.13
N LYS A 141 6.03 8.89 8.99
CA LYS A 141 6.89 9.38 7.91
C LYS A 141 7.69 8.26 7.27
N LEU A 142 7.88 8.36 5.96
CA LEU A 142 8.73 7.46 5.20
C LEU A 142 10.20 7.71 5.49
N HIS A 143 10.91 6.62 5.75
CA HIS A 143 12.35 6.55 5.87
C HIS A 143 12.85 5.46 4.94
N ASP A 144 14.04 5.64 4.37
CA ASP A 144 14.74 4.58 3.70
C ASP A 144 15.65 3.84 4.69
N VAL A 145 15.64 2.52 4.59
CA VAL A 145 16.36 1.64 5.50
C VAL A 145 16.99 0.51 4.69
N SER A 146 18.03 -0.11 5.25
CA SER A 146 18.63 -1.29 4.63
C SER A 146 17.67 -2.48 4.67
N VAL A 147 17.71 -3.32 3.64
CA VAL A 147 16.97 -4.60 3.57
C VAL A 147 17.22 -5.46 4.80
N GLY A 148 18.47 -5.45 5.31
CA GLY A 148 18.92 -6.25 6.44
C GLY A 148 18.62 -5.65 7.81
N SER A 149 18.06 -4.45 7.89
CA SER A 149 17.65 -3.86 9.17
C SER A 149 16.57 -4.71 9.83
N TYR A 150 16.56 -4.75 11.16
CA TYR A 150 15.54 -5.42 11.97
C TYR A 150 14.80 -4.38 12.81
N GLY A 151 13.56 -4.66 13.17
CA GLY A 151 12.82 -3.85 14.15
C GLY A 151 11.55 -3.17 13.62
N SER A 152 11.03 -3.62 12.47
CA SER A 152 9.75 -3.13 11.95
C SER A 152 8.70 -4.22 11.87
N SER A 153 7.45 -3.84 12.14
CA SER A 153 6.23 -4.63 11.91
C SER A 153 5.86 -4.65 10.41
N ALA A 154 4.90 -5.48 10.03
CA ALA A 154 4.38 -5.54 8.66
C ALA A 154 2.98 -4.91 8.57
N VAL A 155 2.74 -4.10 7.54
CA VAL A 155 1.44 -3.43 7.29
C VAL A 155 1.08 -3.42 5.81
#